data_AF-A0A496Q9Y3-F1
#
_entry.id   AF-A0A496Q9Y3-F1
#
_cell.length_a   1.000
_cell.length_b   1.000
_cell.length_c   1.000
_cell.angle_alpha   90.00
_cell.angle_beta   90.00
_cell.angle_gamma   90.00
#
_symmetry.space_group_name_H-M   'P 1'
#
loop_
_entity.id
_entity.type
_entity.pdbx_description
1 polymer ?
#
loop_
_entity_poly.entity_id
_entity_poly.type
_entity_poly.pdbx_seq_one_letter_code
_entity_poly.pdbx_strand_id
1 'polypeptide(L)'
;MTSRYIALYVPETFLPIWEKFKLIAKREGLTVSALFRRIVEDYVRLHDPGNPQRPITAFVEGHPDSYKAQHQSRLKALVQKAMRMGELRWSDVLAICHDVDKRLRVGEAERLYQELIKMGIKVWR
;
A
#
# COMPACT_ATOMS: atom_id res chain seq x y z
N MET A 1 -34.54 -6.19 4.33
CA MET A 1 -33.42 -5.93 3.40
C MET A 1 -33.88 -6.26 1.99
N THR A 2 -33.83 -5.29 1.08
CA THR A 2 -34.16 -5.50 -0.34
C THR A 2 -32.91 -6.00 -1.05
N SER A 3 -32.95 -7.19 -1.65
CA SER A 3 -31.84 -7.71 -2.45
C SER A 3 -32.06 -7.38 -3.92
N ARG A 4 -31.00 -6.99 -4.64
CA ARG A 4 -31.00 -6.83 -6.10
C ARG A 4 -29.84 -7.62 -6.68
N TYR A 5 -30.08 -8.27 -7.81
CA TYR A 5 -29.04 -8.97 -8.56
C TYR A 5 -28.28 -7.98 -9.44
N ILE A 6 -26.95 -8.12 -9.45
CA ILE A 6 -26.04 -7.36 -10.30
C ILE A 6 -25.23 -8.38 -11.11
N ALA A 7 -25.17 -8.19 -12.42
CA ALA A 7 -24.32 -8.97 -13.32
C ALA A 7 -23.12 -8.12 -13.74
N LEU A 8 -21.96 -8.77 -13.86
CA LEU A 8 -20.71 -8.14 -14.28
C LEU A 8 -20.22 -8.81 -15.55
N TYR A 9 -19.83 -8.00 -16.52
CA TYR A 9 -19.10 -8.49 -17.68
C TYR A 9 -17.65 -8.77 -17.30
N VAL A 10 -17.14 -9.93 -17.70
CA VAL A 10 -15.74 -10.29 -17.55
C VAL A 10 -15.21 -10.84 -18.87
N PRO A 11 -13.97 -10.51 -19.27
CA PRO A 11 -13.36 -11.09 -20.46
C PRO A 11 -13.09 -12.58 -20.23
N GLU A 12 -13.08 -13.37 -21.31
CA GLU A 12 -12.86 -14.82 -21.23
C GLU A 12 -11.52 -15.19 -20.58
N THR A 13 -10.49 -14.37 -20.79
CA THR A 13 -9.18 -14.49 -20.17
C THR A 13 -9.20 -14.40 -18.64
N PHE A 14 -10.26 -13.85 -18.06
CA PHE A 14 -10.45 -13.74 -16.61
C PHE A 14 -11.13 -14.97 -16.00
N LEU A 15 -11.78 -15.83 -16.81
CA LEU A 15 -12.49 -17.01 -16.30
C LEU A 15 -11.62 -17.94 -15.44
N PRO A 16 -10.35 -18.25 -15.80
CA PRO A 16 -9.52 -19.10 -14.96
C PRO A 16 -9.26 -18.50 -13.57
N ILE A 17 -9.16 -17.17 -13.47
CA ILE A 17 -9.00 -16.46 -12.20
C ILE A 17 -10.30 -16.51 -11.40
N TRP A 18 -11.44 -16.33 -12.07
CA TRP A 18 -12.76 -16.43 -11.45
C TRP A 18 -13.03 -17.82 -10.86
N GLU A 19 -12.66 -18.90 -11.55
CA GLU A 19 -12.78 -20.26 -11.03
C GLU A 19 -11.90 -20.47 -9.78
N LYS A 20 -10.65 -20.00 -9.80
CA LYS A 20 -9.76 -20.03 -8.63
C LYS A 20 -10.35 -19.24 -7.45
N PHE A 21 -10.92 -18.08 -7.72
CA PHE A 21 -11.58 -17.25 -6.70
C PHE A 21 -12.73 -18.01 -6.04
N LYS A 22 -13.60 -18.67 -6.81
CA LYS A 22 -14.69 -19.51 -6.26
C LYS A 22 -14.16 -20.67 -5.41
N LEU A 23 -13.09 -21.32 -5.84
CA LEU A 23 -12.46 -22.43 -5.10
C LEU A 23 -11.90 -21.97 -3.75
N ILE A 24 -11.22 -20.82 -3.72
CA ILE A 24 -10.68 -20.23 -2.49
C ILE A 24 -11.82 -19.86 -1.54
N ALA A 25 -12.85 -19.16 -2.04
CA ALA A 25 -14.01 -18.78 -1.24
C ALA A 25 -14.67 -20.01 -0.60
N LYS A 26 -14.86 -21.09 -1.37
CA LYS A 26 -15.40 -22.35 -0.87
C LYS A 26 -14.52 -22.97 0.22
N ARG A 27 -13.20 -22.99 0.02
CA ARG A 27 -12.24 -23.51 1.01
C ARG A 27 -12.28 -22.73 2.32
N GLU A 28 -12.57 -21.43 2.26
CA GLU A 28 -12.68 -20.56 3.43
C GLU A 28 -14.08 -20.56 4.05
N GLY A 29 -15.04 -21.35 3.52
CA GLY A 29 -16.42 -21.39 4.00
C GLY A 29 -17.22 -20.12 3.67
N LEU A 30 -16.76 -19.32 2.71
CA LEU A 30 -17.37 -18.06 2.32
C LEU A 30 -18.11 -18.18 0.99
N THR A 31 -19.18 -17.39 0.83
CA THR A 31 -19.83 -17.25 -0.48
C THR A 31 -19.05 -16.25 -1.33
N VAL A 32 -19.05 -16.50 -2.64
CA VAL A 32 -18.47 -15.59 -3.65
C VAL A 32 -19.04 -14.18 -3.50
N SER A 33 -20.35 -14.07 -3.26
CA SER A 33 -21.02 -12.78 -3.06
C SER A 33 -20.58 -12.08 -1.76
N ALA A 34 -20.31 -12.81 -0.68
CA ALA A 34 -19.80 -12.21 0.55
C ALA A 34 -18.38 -11.66 0.36
N LEU A 35 -17.51 -12.45 -0.30
CA LEU A 35 -16.14 -12.03 -0.59
C LEU A 35 -16.10 -10.86 -1.57
N PHE A 36 -16.92 -10.91 -2.62
CA PHE A 36 -17.06 -9.82 -3.58
C PHE A 36 -17.57 -8.53 -2.92
N ARG A 37 -18.59 -8.62 -2.05
CA ARG A 37 -19.10 -7.47 -1.32
C ARG A 37 -18.02 -6.83 -0.45
N ARG A 38 -17.24 -7.64 0.29
CA ARG A 38 -16.13 -7.15 1.11
C ARG A 38 -15.09 -6.41 0.27
N ILE A 39 -14.70 -6.97 -0.88
CA ILE A 39 -13.73 -6.34 -1.79
C ILE A 39 -14.26 -4.99 -2.29
N VAL A 40 -15.53 -4.92 -2.70
CA VAL A 40 -16.15 -3.68 -3.17
C VAL A 40 -16.24 -2.65 -2.04
N GLU A 41 -16.67 -3.06 -0.85
CA GLU A 41 -16.73 -2.20 0.34
C GLU A 41 -15.35 -1.65 0.72
N ASP A 42 -14.33 -2.50 0.74
CA ASP A 42 -12.96 -2.09 1.05
C ASP A 42 -12.40 -1.15 -0.03
N TYR A 43 -12.67 -1.42 -1.31
CA TYR A 43 -12.27 -0.56 -2.41
C TYR A 43 -12.91 0.83 -2.31
N VAL A 44 -14.22 0.89 -2.05
CA VAL A 44 -14.95 2.15 -1.83
C VAL A 44 -14.41 2.85 -0.57
N ARG A 45 -14.22 2.14 0.54
CA ARG A 45 -13.68 2.71 1.78
C ARG A 45 -12.33 3.40 1.58
N LEU A 46 -11.48 2.84 0.71
CA LEU A 46 -10.15 3.37 0.43
C LEU A 46 -10.16 4.57 -0.53
N HIS A 47 -11.15 4.67 -1.42
CA HIS A 47 -11.15 5.64 -2.53
C HIS A 47 -12.28 6.67 -2.45
N ASP A 48 -13.27 6.47 -1.59
CA ASP A 48 -14.33 7.44 -1.38
C ASP A 48 -13.79 8.61 -0.53
N PRO A 49 -13.85 9.85 -1.05
CA PRO A 49 -13.30 11.03 -0.36
C PRO A 49 -14.05 11.39 0.94
N GLY A 50 -15.15 10.70 1.26
CA GLY A 50 -16.01 10.93 2.41
C GLY A 50 -15.74 10.08 3.66
N ASN A 51 -14.77 9.16 3.68
CA ASN A 51 -14.48 8.34 4.86
C ASN A 51 -13.18 8.74 5.62
N PRO A 52 -13.24 9.72 6.55
CA PRO A 52 -12.09 10.13 7.35
C PRO A 52 -11.75 9.20 8.54
N GLN A 53 -12.39 8.04 8.69
CA GLN A 53 -12.08 7.13 9.81
C GLN A 53 -11.29 5.91 9.35
N ARG A 54 -9.97 6.04 9.46
CA ARG A 54 -9.04 4.90 9.47
C ARG A 54 -9.33 4.07 10.73
N PRO A 55 -9.51 2.75 10.63
CA PRO A 55 -9.65 1.91 11.81
C PRO A 55 -8.39 2.06 12.68
N ILE A 56 -8.56 2.19 14.00
CA ILE A 56 -7.45 2.42 14.94
C ILE A 56 -6.37 1.32 14.87
N THR A 57 -6.76 0.14 14.35
CA THR A 57 -5.87 -1.00 14.08
C THR A 57 -4.80 -0.71 13.03
N ALA A 58 -4.98 0.32 12.19
CA ALA A 58 -3.96 0.77 11.24
C ALA A 58 -2.73 1.39 11.93
N PHE A 59 -2.84 1.76 13.22
CA PHE A 59 -1.76 2.30 14.05
C PHE A 59 -1.11 1.24 14.94
N VAL A 60 -1.53 -0.03 14.86
CA VAL A 60 -0.91 -1.13 15.62
C VAL A 60 0.42 -1.52 14.98
N GLU A 61 1.42 -1.75 15.81
CA GLU A 61 2.77 -2.13 15.40
C GLU A 61 2.73 -3.48 14.64
N GLY A 62 3.23 -3.49 13.41
CA GLY A 62 3.21 -4.67 12.53
C GLY A 62 2.07 -4.71 11.49
N HIS A 63 1.17 -3.72 11.47
CA HIS A 63 0.16 -3.61 10.40
C HIS A 63 0.80 -3.17 9.07
N PRO A 64 0.34 -3.65 7.89
CA PRO A 64 0.86 -3.19 6.60
C PRO A 64 0.81 -1.65 6.41
N ASP A 65 -0.16 -1.01 7.05
CA ASP A 65 -0.28 0.45 7.03
C ASP A 65 0.73 1.16 7.94
N SER A 66 1.24 0.50 9.00
CA SER A 66 2.32 1.05 9.81
C SER A 66 3.61 1.14 8.99
N TYR A 67 3.87 0.14 8.16
CA TYR A 67 4.99 0.16 7.22
C TYR A 67 4.85 1.28 6.18
N LYS A 68 3.67 1.45 5.57
CA LYS A 68 3.40 2.57 4.63
C LYS A 68 3.52 3.94 5.30
N ALA A 69 3.02 4.08 6.52
CA ALA A 69 3.10 5.32 7.28
C ALA A 69 4.56 5.65 7.63
N GLN A 70 5.36 4.66 8.05
CA GLN A 70 6.78 4.83 8.29
C GLN A 70 7.53 5.20 7.00
N HIS A 71 7.23 4.52 5.89
CA HIS A 71 7.82 4.84 4.58
C HIS A 71 7.53 6.28 4.18
N GLN A 72 6.26 6.72 4.25
CA GLN A 72 5.87 8.10 3.96
C GLN A 72 6.52 9.11 4.91
N SER A 73 6.67 8.77 6.18
CA SER A 73 7.36 9.61 7.17
C SER A 73 8.83 9.82 6.81
N ARG A 74 9.55 8.73 6.48
CA ARG A 74 10.95 8.77 6.02
C ARG A 74 11.08 9.59 4.74
N LEU A 75 10.21 9.36 3.75
CA LEU A 75 10.21 10.13 2.50
C LEU A 75 10.02 11.63 2.77
N LYS A 76 9.01 11.99 3.58
CA LYS A 76 8.73 13.39 3.93
C LYS A 76 9.94 14.07 4.58
N ALA A 77 10.63 13.38 5.47
CA ALA A 77 11.82 13.90 6.12
C ALA A 77 12.99 14.10 5.12
N LEU A 78 13.18 13.18 4.17
CA LEU A 78 14.18 13.34 3.11
C LEU A 78 13.84 14.50 2.17
N VAL A 79 12.57 14.68 1.80
CA VAL A 79 12.10 15.82 0.99
C VAL A 79 12.34 17.13 1.72
N GLN A 80 11.99 17.22 3.01
CA GLN A 80 12.26 18.40 3.83
C GLN A 80 13.76 18.72 3.93
N LYS A 81 14.60 17.69 4.06
CA LYS A 81 16.06 17.86 4.07
C LYS A 81 16.57 18.37 2.72
N ALA A 82 16.07 17.82 1.61
CA ALA A 82 16.42 18.27 0.27
C ALA A 82 15.98 19.72 0.03
N MET A 83 14.79 20.12 0.48
CA MET A 83 14.33 21.51 0.40
C MET A 83 15.21 22.46 1.22
N ARG A 84 15.71 22.03 2.38
CA ARG A 84 16.54 22.87 3.26
C ARG A 84 17.98 22.99 2.78
N MET A 85 18.58 21.91 2.30
CA MET A 85 20.01 21.85 1.97
C MET A 85 20.30 21.87 0.47
N GLY A 86 19.28 21.75 -0.39
CA GLY A 86 19.40 21.70 -1.86
C GLY A 86 19.96 20.38 -2.39
N GLU A 87 20.55 19.55 -1.54
CA GLU A 87 21.23 18.31 -1.93
C GLU A 87 20.91 17.19 -0.92
N LEU A 88 20.76 15.98 -1.45
CA LEU A 88 20.58 14.76 -0.67
C LEU A 88 21.68 13.77 -1.03
N ARG A 89 22.30 13.12 -0.05
CA ARG A 89 23.28 12.06 -0.27
C ARG A 89 22.68 10.68 -0.01
N TRP A 90 23.22 9.65 -0.64
CA TRP A 90 22.83 8.27 -0.40
C TRP A 90 23.01 7.86 1.07
N SER A 91 24.05 8.39 1.73
CA SER A 91 24.25 8.23 3.17
C SER A 91 23.09 8.77 3.99
N ASP A 92 22.41 9.83 3.55
CA ASP A 92 21.24 10.38 4.23
C ASP A 92 20.03 9.45 4.12
N VAL A 93 19.85 8.84 2.96
CA VAL A 93 18.79 7.85 2.71
C VAL A 93 19.04 6.58 3.54
N LEU A 94 20.28 6.12 3.64
CA LEU A 94 20.62 4.98 4.50
C LEU A 94 20.46 5.30 6.00
N ALA A 95 20.82 6.51 6.42
CA ALA A 95 20.72 6.94 7.81
C ALA A 95 19.26 6.98 8.29
N ILE A 96 18.32 7.36 7.42
CA ILE A 96 16.90 7.42 7.81
C ILE A 96 16.26 6.04 7.96
N CYS A 97 16.87 5.00 7.39
CA CYS A 97 16.43 3.61 7.50
C CYS A 97 17.16 2.85 8.63
N HIS A 98 17.77 3.54 9.60
CA HIS A 98 18.52 2.90 10.69
C HIS A 98 17.65 1.99 11.59
N ASP A 99 16.36 2.29 11.66
CA ASP A 99 15.34 1.57 12.43
C ASP A 99 14.82 0.32 11.69
N VAL A 100 15.13 0.18 10.40
CA VAL A 100 14.80 -1.00 9.60
C VAL A 100 15.82 -2.12 9.87
N ASP A 101 15.32 -3.36 9.90
CA ASP A 101 16.14 -4.56 9.97
C ASP A 101 17.30 -4.50 8.95
N LYS A 102 18.51 -4.85 9.38
CA LYS A 102 19.73 -4.77 8.57
C LYS A 102 19.58 -5.48 7.22
N ARG A 103 18.82 -6.58 7.14
CA ARG A 103 18.59 -7.35 5.91
C ARG A 103 17.68 -6.63 4.91
N LEU A 104 16.80 -5.75 5.38
CA LEU A 104 15.82 -5.03 4.57
C LEU A 104 16.19 -3.56 4.35
N ARG A 105 17.11 -3.02 5.14
CA ARG A 105 17.52 -1.60 5.13
C ARG A 105 17.91 -1.10 3.75
N VAL A 106 18.73 -1.85 3.02
CA VAL A 106 19.18 -1.46 1.68
C VAL A 106 18.00 -1.46 0.70
N GLY A 107 17.12 -2.46 0.78
CA GLY A 107 15.93 -2.52 -0.05
C GLY A 107 14.95 -1.38 0.21
N GLU A 108 14.79 -0.98 1.48
CA GLU A 108 13.96 0.19 1.85
C GLU A 108 14.58 1.50 1.36
N ALA A 109 15.88 1.67 1.54
CA ALA A 109 16.60 2.86 1.06
C ALA A 109 16.51 2.99 -0.47
N GLU A 110 16.60 1.88 -1.21
CA GLU A 110 16.43 1.89 -2.67
C GLU A 110 15.01 2.31 -3.07
N ARG A 111 13.97 1.84 -2.37
CA ARG A 111 12.58 2.29 -2.61
C ARG A 111 12.43 3.80 -2.42
N LEU A 112 12.93 4.33 -1.31
CA LEU A 112 12.90 5.77 -1.04
C LEU A 112 13.65 6.56 -2.11
N TYR A 113 14.81 6.08 -2.56
CA TYR A 113 15.58 6.70 -3.63
C TYR A 113 14.82 6.75 -4.96
N GLN A 114 14.15 5.66 -5.35
CA GLN A 114 13.32 5.64 -6.56
C GLN A 114 12.16 6.65 -6.47
N GLU A 115 11.53 6.80 -5.30
CA GLU A 115 10.47 7.80 -5.11
C GLU A 115 11.01 9.24 -5.16
N LEU A 116 12.17 9.51 -4.56
CA LEU A 116 12.83 10.81 -4.63
C LEU A 116 13.18 11.20 -6.06
N ILE A 117 13.69 10.26 -6.88
CA ILE A 117 13.97 10.49 -8.30
C ILE A 117 12.67 10.80 -9.06
N LYS A 118 11.58 10.06 -8.81
CA LYS A 118 10.28 10.34 -9.42
C LYS A 118 9.76 11.73 -9.07
N MET A 119 10.09 12.24 -7.89
CA MET A 119 9.80 13.61 -7.44
C MET A 119 10.76 14.66 -8.00
N GLY A 120 11.77 14.27 -8.81
CA GLY A 120 12.77 15.18 -9.38
C GLY A 120 13.88 15.59 -8.39
N ILE A 121 13.96 14.94 -7.22
CA ILE A 121 14.99 15.22 -6.22
C ILE A 121 16.25 14.41 -6.56
N LYS A 122 17.36 15.12 -6.78
CA LYS A 122 18.65 14.50 -7.08
C LYS A 122 19.29 13.98 -5.79
N VAL A 123 19.65 12.70 -5.80
CA VAL A 123 20.39 12.05 -4.70
C VAL A 123 21.78 11.65 -5.19
N TRP A 124 22.81 12.19 -4.54
CA TRP A 124 24.21 11.93 -4.84
C TRP A 124 24.66 10.62 -4.18
N ARG A 125 25.24 9.71 -4.95
CA ARG A 125 25.80 8.45 -4.43
C ARG A 125 27.19 8.65 -3.86
#